data_AF-A0A437PLK5-F1
#
_entry.id   AF-A0A437PLK5-F1
#
_cell.length_a   1.000
_cell.length_b   1.000
_cell.length_c   1.000
_cell.angle_alpha   90.00
_cell.angle_beta   90.00
_cell.angle_gamma   90.00
#
_symmetry.space_group_name_H-M   'P 1'
#
loop_
_entity.id
_entity.type
_entity.pdbx_description
1 polymer ?
#
loop_
_entity_poly.entity_id
_entity_poly.type
_entity_poly.pdbx_seq_one_letter_code
_entity_poly.pdbx_strand_id
1 'polypeptide(L)'
;MQEAIAQQPGTSSGSVQSAYQLFNGLVDELKACKNTPGAAFEITKETATTAAATVTFHDQIPGTAKLVLNEYLAVEKNSVVELAVWKATDPDGNTNHVDWTAPDGDAVLDGMTAPIR
;
A
#
# COMPACT_ATOMS: atom_id res chain seq x y z
N MET A 1 9.81 -4.27 3.52
CA MET A 1 8.43 -4.78 3.34
C MET A 1 7.84 -4.93 4.72
N GLN A 2 6.66 -4.35 4.93
CA GLN A 2 5.89 -4.48 6.16
C GLN A 2 4.47 -4.91 5.77
N GLU A 3 3.95 -5.92 6.46
CA GLU A 3 2.59 -6.43 6.30
C GLU A 3 1.85 -6.27 7.62
N ALA A 4 0.60 -5.82 7.56
CA ALA A 4 -0.29 -5.73 8.71
C ALA A 4 -1.67 -6.30 8.35
N ILE A 5 -2.23 -7.09 9.27
CA ILE A 5 -3.57 -7.67 9.14
C ILE A 5 -4.40 -7.21 10.33
N ALA A 6 -5.46 -6.47 10.06
CA ALA A 6 -6.43 -6.05 11.06
C ALA A 6 -7.71 -6.89 10.90
N GLN A 7 -7.93 -7.84 11.82
CA GLN A 7 -9.12 -8.68 11.83
C GLN A 7 -10.09 -8.27 12.94
N GLN A 8 -11.34 -8.00 12.59
CA GLN A 8 -12.40 -7.73 13.54
C GLN A 8 -12.94 -9.05 14.12
N PRO A 9 -13.10 -9.17 15.45
CA PRO A 9 -13.59 -10.40 16.05
C PRO A 9 -15.03 -10.73 15.62
N GLY A 10 -15.27 -12.00 15.30
CA GLY A 10 -16.56 -12.53 14.87
C GLY A 10 -16.88 -12.30 13.38
N THR A 11 -17.86 -13.05 12.88
CA THR A 11 -18.33 -12.99 11.47
C THR A 11 -19.65 -12.24 11.33
N SER A 12 -19.97 -11.39 12.31
CA SER A 12 -21.22 -10.62 12.31
C SER A 12 -21.23 -9.56 11.21
N SER A 13 -22.42 -9.12 10.78
CA SER A 13 -22.56 -8.00 9.84
C SER A 13 -21.90 -6.72 10.37
N GLY A 14 -21.90 -6.51 11.69
CA GLY A 14 -21.19 -5.40 12.33
C GLY A 14 -19.68 -5.48 12.16
N SER A 15 -19.08 -6.65 12.41
CA SER A 15 -17.64 -6.88 12.24
C SER A 15 -17.19 -6.65 10.80
N VAL A 16 -18.01 -7.08 9.82
CA VAL A 16 -17.78 -6.82 8.40
C VAL A 16 -17.85 -5.32 8.10
N GLN A 17 -18.90 -4.63 8.55
CA GLN A 17 -19.04 -3.18 8.32
C GLN A 17 -17.87 -2.39 8.90
N SER A 18 -17.40 -2.74 10.10
CA SER A 18 -16.23 -2.09 10.71
C SER A 18 -14.95 -2.31 9.91
N ALA A 19 -14.74 -3.48 9.32
CA ALA A 19 -13.59 -3.72 8.44
C ALA A 19 -13.64 -2.85 7.17
N TYR A 20 -14.81 -2.74 6.53
CA TYR A 20 -14.98 -1.85 5.38
C TYR A 20 -14.83 -0.36 5.75
N GLN A 21 -15.27 0.05 6.93
CA GLN A 21 -15.04 1.41 7.43
C GLN A 21 -13.56 1.70 7.64
N LEU A 22 -12.82 0.76 8.25
CA LEU A 22 -11.37 0.88 8.41
C LEU A 22 -10.67 0.96 7.05
N PHE A 23 -11.03 0.07 6.11
CA PHE A 23 -10.49 0.11 4.75
C PHE A 23 -10.71 1.47 4.08
N ASN A 24 -11.94 1.99 4.09
CA ASN A 24 -12.24 3.29 3.51
C ASN A 24 -11.45 4.41 4.19
N GLY A 25 -11.30 4.37 5.52
CA GLY A 25 -10.47 5.32 6.27
C GLY A 25 -9.00 5.28 5.84
N LEU A 26 -8.42 4.09 5.70
CA LEU A 26 -7.05 3.93 5.22
C LEU A 26 -6.87 4.41 3.77
N VAL A 27 -7.85 4.16 2.89
CA VAL A 27 -7.85 4.68 1.52
C VAL A 27 -7.88 6.22 1.52
N ASP A 28 -8.68 6.83 2.40
CA ASP A 28 -8.73 8.29 2.55
C ASP A 28 -7.42 8.87 3.09
N GLU A 29 -6.80 8.21 4.08
CA GLU A 29 -5.46 8.56 4.58
C GLU A 29 -4.40 8.44 3.50
N LEU A 30 -4.44 7.37 2.71
CA LEU A 30 -3.55 7.16 1.57
C LEU A 30 -3.70 8.28 0.55
N LYS A 31 -4.92 8.66 0.20
CA LYS A 31 -5.19 9.80 -0.69
C LYS A 31 -4.71 11.13 -0.11
N ALA A 32 -4.69 11.29 1.21
CA ALA A 32 -4.19 12.50 1.85
C ALA A 32 -2.68 12.69 1.63
N CYS A 33 -1.93 11.61 1.36
CA CYS A 33 -0.50 11.67 1.01
C CYS A 33 -0.20 12.50 -0.24
N LYS A 34 -1.19 12.78 -1.10
CA LYS A 34 -1.03 13.73 -2.22
C LYS A 34 -0.60 15.13 -1.79
N ASN A 35 -0.84 15.48 -0.53
CA ASN A 35 -0.50 16.78 0.03
C ASN A 35 0.89 16.78 0.71
N THR A 36 1.62 15.66 0.68
CA THR A 36 2.94 15.54 1.29
C THR A 36 3.96 16.40 0.52
N PRO A 37 4.59 17.41 1.15
CA PRO A 37 5.58 18.25 0.48
C PRO A 37 6.78 17.44 0.00
N GLY A 38 7.21 17.67 -1.24
CA GLY A 38 8.37 16.98 -1.83
C GLY A 38 8.10 15.53 -2.27
N ALA A 39 6.86 15.06 -2.19
CA ALA A 39 6.47 13.75 -2.70
C ALA A 39 5.55 13.87 -3.93
N ALA A 40 5.72 12.97 -4.88
CA ALA A 40 4.73 12.67 -5.90
C ALA A 40 3.85 11.50 -5.42
N PHE A 41 2.56 11.58 -5.71
CA PHE A 41 1.57 10.60 -5.28
C PHE A 41 0.69 10.18 -6.46
N GLU A 42 0.47 8.87 -6.59
CA GLU A 42 -0.37 8.28 -7.62
C GLU A 42 -1.19 7.13 -7.02
N ILE A 43 -2.51 7.14 -7.23
CA ILE A 43 -3.36 5.97 -7.03
C ILE A 43 -3.28 5.13 -8.30
N THR A 44 -2.73 3.93 -8.20
CA THR A 44 -2.57 3.02 -9.34
C THR A 44 -3.78 2.09 -9.49
N LYS A 45 -4.51 1.82 -8.40
CA LYS A 45 -5.77 1.07 -8.40
C LYS A 45 -6.66 1.48 -7.23
N GLU A 46 -7.97 1.56 -7.48
CA GLU A 46 -8.98 1.73 -6.43
C GLU A 46 -10.27 1.02 -6.84
N THR A 47 -10.75 0.13 -5.97
CA THR A 47 -12.03 -0.57 -6.10
C THR A 47 -12.75 -0.53 -4.75
N ALA A 48 -13.95 -1.13 -4.69
CA ALA A 48 -14.68 -1.26 -3.44
C ALA A 48 -13.99 -2.16 -2.39
N THR A 49 -12.98 -2.94 -2.77
CA THR A 49 -12.32 -3.92 -1.89
C THR A 49 -10.80 -3.89 -1.93
N THR A 50 -10.22 -3.09 -2.81
CA THR A 50 -8.76 -3.00 -2.97
C THR A 50 -8.33 -1.59 -3.29
N ALA A 51 -7.17 -1.16 -2.82
CA ALA A 51 -6.51 0.04 -3.28
C ALA A 51 -5.00 -0.21 -3.43
N ALA A 52 -4.37 0.49 -4.36
CA ALA A 52 -2.93 0.52 -4.51
C ALA A 52 -2.49 1.94 -4.86
N ALA A 53 -1.37 2.37 -4.28
CA ALA A 53 -0.78 3.68 -4.53
C ALA A 53 0.74 3.61 -4.58
N THR A 54 1.32 4.58 -5.27
CA THR A 54 2.75 4.84 -5.25
C THR A 54 3.00 6.23 -4.68
N VAL A 55 3.87 6.32 -3.69
CA VAL A 55 4.38 7.58 -3.12
C VAL A 55 5.86 7.66 -3.40
N THR A 56 6.27 8.61 -4.23
CA THR A 56 7.68 8.85 -4.56
C THR A 56 8.15 10.09 -3.83
N PHE A 57 9.01 9.92 -2.83
CA PHE A 57 9.69 11.01 -2.16
C PHE A 57 10.90 11.41 -3.00
N HIS A 58 10.85 12.62 -3.53
CA HIS A 58 11.99 13.22 -4.21
C HIS A 58 12.89 13.87 -3.17
N ASP A 59 14.20 13.71 -3.35
CA ASP A 59 15.12 14.47 -2.53
C ASP A 59 14.95 15.97 -2.74
N GLN A 60 14.83 16.68 -1.63
CA GLN A 60 14.98 18.14 -1.62
C GLN A 60 16.46 18.55 -1.65
N ILE A 61 17.38 17.58 -1.61
CA ILE A 61 18.84 17.77 -1.59
C ILE A 61 19.46 17.00 -2.77
N PRO A 62 20.19 17.65 -3.68
CA PRO A 62 20.87 16.96 -4.76
C PRO A 62 21.88 15.91 -4.23
N GLY A 63 21.80 14.68 -4.74
CA GLY A 63 22.75 13.61 -4.39
C GLY A 63 22.32 12.68 -3.25
N THR A 64 21.05 12.72 -2.81
CA THR A 64 20.48 11.71 -1.92
C THR A 64 19.65 10.68 -2.69
N ALA A 65 19.18 9.64 -1.96
CA ALA A 65 18.50 8.49 -2.53
C ALA A 65 16.99 8.76 -2.66
N LYS A 66 16.42 8.50 -3.84
CA LYS A 66 14.95 8.53 -4.01
C LYS A 66 14.33 7.39 -3.22
N LEU A 67 13.24 7.69 -2.52
CA LEU A 67 12.48 6.71 -1.76
C LEU A 67 11.09 6.55 -2.38
N VAL A 68 10.72 5.32 -2.71
CA VAL A 68 9.41 4.98 -3.25
C VAL A 68 8.71 4.04 -2.28
N LEU A 69 7.49 4.38 -1.90
CA LEU A 69 6.56 3.50 -1.21
C LEU A 69 5.52 3.00 -2.22
N ASN A 70 5.37 1.69 -2.33
CA ASN A 70 4.21 1.07 -2.95
C ASN A 70 3.32 0.56 -1.82
N GLU A 71 2.10 1.07 -1.77
CA GLU A 71 1.12 0.76 -0.73
C GLU A 71 -0.01 -0.04 -1.34
N TYR A 72 -0.40 -1.14 -0.68
CA TYR A 72 -1.49 -2.01 -1.11
C TYR A 72 -2.43 -2.26 0.05
N LEU A 73 -3.72 -2.09 -0.19
CA LEU A 73 -4.79 -2.32 0.76
C LEU A 73 -5.79 -3.29 0.16
N ALA A 74 -6.25 -4.25 0.95
CA ALA A 74 -7.34 -5.14 0.59
C ALA A 74 -8.29 -5.32 1.78
N VAL A 75 -9.58 -5.47 1.52
CA VAL A 75 -10.58 -5.85 2.52
C VAL A 75 -11.35 -7.07 2.06
N GLU A 76 -11.45 -8.06 2.94
CA GLU A 76 -12.28 -9.23 2.74
C GLU A 76 -13.02 -9.58 4.03
N LYS A 77 -14.35 -9.68 3.96
CA LYS A 77 -15.23 -10.00 5.09
C LYS A 77 -14.97 -9.04 6.26
N ASN A 78 -14.38 -9.55 7.34
CA ASN A 78 -14.10 -8.85 8.59
C ASN A 78 -12.62 -8.49 8.75
N SER A 79 -11.82 -8.55 7.68
CA SER A 79 -10.38 -8.36 7.73
C SER A 79 -9.93 -7.33 6.71
N VAL A 80 -8.98 -6.48 7.12
CA VAL A 80 -8.23 -5.57 6.25
C VAL A 80 -6.78 -6.02 6.25
N VAL A 81 -6.18 -6.08 5.07
CA VAL A 81 -4.78 -6.42 4.85
C VAL A 81 -4.09 -5.21 4.23
N GLU A 82 -2.98 -4.82 4.82
CA GLU A 82 -2.11 -3.74 4.37
C GLU A 82 -0.72 -4.31 4.07
N LEU A 83 -0.15 -3.90 2.94
CA LEU A 83 1.20 -4.24 2.54
C LEU A 83 1.93 -2.99 2.04
N ALA A 84 2.96 -2.61 2.78
CA ALA A 84 3.83 -1.48 2.48
C ALA A 84 5.19 -1.97 1.97
N VAL A 85 5.54 -1.59 0.74
CA VAL A 85 6.81 -1.97 0.11
C VAL A 85 7.65 -0.74 -0.24
N TRP A 86 8.71 -0.56 0.54
CA TRP A 86 9.68 0.52 0.37
C TRP A 86 10.81 0.11 -0.57
N LYS A 87 11.15 0.99 -1.50
CA LYS A 87 12.29 0.91 -2.42
C LYS A 87 13.11 2.19 -2.29
N ALA A 88 14.41 2.06 -2.06
CA ALA A 88 15.34 3.17 -2.13
C ALA A 88 16.26 2.99 -3.35
N THR A 89 16.42 4.03 -4.16
CA THR A 89 17.42 4.08 -5.22
C THR A 89 18.47 5.11 -4.89
N ASP A 90 19.74 4.79 -5.04
CA ASP A 90 20.84 5.75 -4.91
C ASP A 90 20.70 6.92 -5.94
N PRO A 91 21.52 7.98 -5.84
CA PRO A 91 21.43 9.12 -6.74
C PRO A 91 21.67 8.79 -8.22
N ASP A 92 22.40 7.70 -8.49
CA ASP A 92 22.71 7.20 -9.83
C ASP A 92 21.62 6.24 -10.36
N GLY A 93 20.59 5.99 -9.55
CA GLY A 93 19.45 5.13 -9.88
C GLY A 93 19.66 3.65 -9.58
N ASN A 94 20.75 3.27 -8.92
CA ASN A 94 20.99 1.88 -8.54
C ASN A 94 20.24 1.55 -7.25
N THR A 95 19.79 0.30 -7.15
CA THR A 95 19.26 -0.23 -5.90
C THR A 95 20.33 -1.05 -5.21
N ASN A 96 20.65 -0.69 -3.95
CA ASN A 96 21.61 -1.42 -3.12
C ASN A 96 21.06 -2.77 -2.60
N HIS A 97 19.88 -3.17 -3.08
CA HIS A 97 19.19 -4.41 -2.74
C HIS A 97 18.65 -5.04 -4.02
N VAL A 98 18.40 -6.36 -3.98
CA VAL A 98 17.67 -7.05 -5.06
C VAL A 98 16.41 -6.25 -5.33
N ASP A 99 16.32 -5.71 -6.54
CA ASP A 99 15.13 -4.98 -6.97
C ASP A 99 13.93 -5.86 -6.69
N TRP A 100 13.04 -5.40 -5.82
CA TRP A 100 11.69 -5.92 -5.82
C TRP A 100 11.12 -5.57 -7.18
N THR A 101 11.26 -6.50 -8.11
CA THR A 101 10.57 -6.56 -9.39
C THR A 101 9.16 -6.98 -9.04
N ALA A 102 8.42 -6.05 -8.46
CA ALA A 102 7.04 -6.28 -8.09
C ALA A 102 6.32 -6.97 -9.26
N PRO A 103 5.56 -8.04 -9.01
CA PRO A 103 4.51 -8.44 -9.92
C PRO A 103 3.65 -7.21 -10.26
N ASP A 104 2.87 -7.29 -11.34
CA ASP A 104 1.78 -6.32 -11.58
C ASP A 104 1.03 -6.07 -10.26
N GLY A 105 0.64 -4.82 -9.98
CA GLY A 105 -0.07 -4.47 -8.76
C GLY A 105 -1.33 -5.33 -8.54
N ASP A 106 -1.92 -5.79 -9.64
CA ASP A 106 -3.00 -6.78 -9.63
C ASP A 106 -2.60 -8.13 -9.03
N ALA A 107 -1.43 -8.66 -9.38
CA ALA A 107 -0.93 -9.92 -8.85
C ALA A 107 -0.57 -9.84 -7.35
N VAL A 108 -0.14 -8.67 -6.86
CA VAL A 108 0.07 -8.43 -5.43
C VAL A 108 -1.27 -8.47 -4.68
N LEU A 109 -2.27 -7.74 -5.17
CA LEU A 109 -3.60 -7.69 -4.57
C LEU A 109 -4.32 -9.05 -4.61
N ASP A 110 -4.15 -9.81 -5.69
CA ASP A 110 -4.64 -11.18 -5.80
C ASP A 110 -3.99 -12.08 -4.74
N GLY A 111 -2.68 -11.92 -4.51
CA GLY A 111 -1.96 -12.63 -3.45
C GLY A 111 -2.45 -12.29 -2.05
N MET A 112 -2.74 -11.00 -1.78
CA MET A 112 -3.25 -10.52 -0.48
C MET A 112 -4.66 -11.01 -0.15
N THR A 113 -5.46 -11.33 -1.18
CA THR A 113 -6.84 -11.81 -1.03
C THR A 113 -6.98 -13.32 -1.28
N ALA A 114 -5.87 -14.00 -1.58
CA ALA A 114 -5.86 -15.43 -1.75
C ALA A 114 -6.12 -16.12 -0.40
N PRO A 115 -6.98 -17.15 -0.35
CA PRO A 115 -7.12 -17.97 0.84
C PRO A 115 -5.77 -18.56 1.25
N ILE A 116 -5.36 -18.36 2.50
CA ILE A 116 -4.20 -19.05 3.07
C ILE A 116 -4.49 -20.55 2.98
N ARG A 117 -3.69 -21.27 2.17
CA ARG A 117 -3.80 -22.71 2.00
C ARG A 117 -3.04 -23.46 3.09
#